data_AF-A0A699Q8T0-F1
#
_entry.id   AF-A0A699Q8T0-F1
#
_cell.length_a   1.000
_cell.length_b   1.000
_cell.length_c   1.000
_cell.angle_alpha   90.00
_cell.angle_beta   90.00
_cell.angle_gamma   90.00
#
_symmetry.space_group_name_H-M   'P 1'
#
loop_
_entity.id
_entity.type
_entity.pdbx_description
1 polymer ?
#
loop_
_entity_poly.entity_id
_entity_poly.type
_entity_poly.pdbx_seq_one_letter_code
_entity_poly.pdbx_strand_id
1 'polypeptide(L)' 'LLRENARQLLLDDIYRNPGPLQFDGPSSDSRVMSLCVEDLDYMGHIKKLNEYLRKDVVKAEL' A
#
# COMPACT_ATOMS: atom_id res chain seq x y z
N LEU A 1 -0.39 12.03 -6.47
CA LEU A 1 0.40 11.37 -7.54
C LEU A 1 -0.23 11.38 -8.93
N LEU A 2 -1.35 10.70 -9.19
CA LEU A 2 -1.83 10.55 -10.58
C LEU A 2 -2.21 11.88 -11.24
N ARG A 3 -2.93 12.75 -10.51
CA ARG A 3 -3.31 14.09 -10.99
C ARG A 3 -2.12 15.02 -11.21
N GLU A 4 -1.12 14.93 -10.35
CA GLU A 4 0.11 15.74 -10.42
C GLU A 4 0.97 15.36 -11.62
N ASN A 5 0.97 14.07 -12.00
CA ASN A 5 1.75 13.55 -13.12
C ASN A 5 0.94 13.40 -14.42
N ALA A 6 -0.33 13.83 -14.45
CA ALA A 6 -1.24 13.59 -15.57
C ALA A 6 -0.73 14.16 -16.91
N ARG A 7 -0.11 15.35 -16.88
CA ARG A 7 0.48 15.96 -18.08
C ARG A 7 1.64 15.13 -18.62
N GLN A 8 2.47 14.59 -17.74
CA GLN A 8 3.61 13.76 -18.11
C GLN A 8 3.16 12.42 -18.70
N LEU A 9 2.19 11.76 -18.04
CA LEU A 9 1.59 10.50 -18.50
C LEU A 9 0.91 10.62 -19.88
N LEU A 10 0.51 11.82 -20.28
CA LEU A 10 -0.12 12.07 -21.58
C LEU A 10 0.90 12.31 -22.71
N LEU A 11 2.01 12.96 -22.41
CA LEU A 11 2.95 13.48 -23.43
C LEU A 11 4.21 12.63 -23.57
N ASP A 12 4.64 11.96 -22.51
CA ASP A 12 5.89 11.21 -22.48
C ASP A 12 5.64 9.71 -22.69
N ASP A 13 6.59 9.04 -23.34
CA ASP A 13 6.57 7.58 -23.47
C ASP A 13 7.04 6.90 -22.17
N ILE A 14 6.13 6.85 -21.19
CA ILE A 14 6.37 6.28 -19.86
C ILE A 14 5.45 5.10 -19.54
N TYR A 15 4.97 4.41 -20.57
CA TYR A 15 4.13 3.22 -20.38
C TYR A 15 4.87 2.11 -19.62
N ARG A 16 4.17 1.48 -18.68
CA ARG A 16 4.68 0.30 -17.96
C ARG A 16 3.95 -0.94 -18.47
N ASN A 17 4.73 -1.98 -18.79
CA ASN A 17 4.22 -3.31 -19.11
C ASN A 17 4.49 -4.27 -17.94
N PRO A 18 3.63 -4.30 -16.90
CA PRO A 18 3.82 -5.21 -15.78
C PRO A 18 3.74 -6.67 -16.25
N GLY A 19 4.52 -7.53 -15.61
CA GLY A 19 4.45 -8.97 -15.87
C GLY A 19 3.17 -9.62 -15.33
N PRO A 20 2.96 -10.92 -15.59
CA PRO A 20 1.83 -11.68 -15.05
C PRO A 20 1.86 -11.73 -13.52
N LEU A 21 0.69 -11.99 -12.90
CA LEU A 21 0.59 -12.25 -11.46
C LEU A 21 1.51 -13.41 -11.07
N GLN A 22 2.38 -13.18 -10.08
CA GLN A 22 3.30 -14.18 -9.55
C GLN A 22 2.79 -14.70 -8.22
N PHE A 23 2.87 -16.02 -8.01
CA PHE A 23 2.53 -16.66 -6.75
C PHE A 23 3.77 -17.04 -5.92
N ASP A 24 4.96 -17.01 -6.53
CA ASP A 24 6.24 -17.31 -5.89
C ASP A 24 7.32 -16.34 -6.40
N GLY A 25 8.40 -16.21 -5.63
CA GLY A 25 9.53 -15.33 -5.91
C GLY A 25 9.33 -13.87 -5.47
N PRO A 26 10.30 -12.98 -5.74
CA PRO A 26 10.35 -11.63 -5.14
C PRO A 26 9.15 -10.72 -5.45
N SER A 27 8.39 -11.02 -6.49
CA SER A 27 7.22 -10.23 -6.90
C SER A 27 5.89 -10.78 -6.37
N SER A 28 5.88 -11.92 -5.66
CA SER A 28 4.66 -12.48 -5.06
C SER A 28 4.04 -11.56 -4.01
N ASP A 29 4.88 -10.81 -3.29
CA ASP A 29 4.46 -9.88 -2.23
C ASP A 29 4.20 -8.46 -2.75
N SER A 30 4.18 -8.29 -4.08
CA SER A 30 3.88 -6.99 -4.69
C SER A 30 2.43 -6.59 -4.39
N ARG A 31 2.24 -5.32 -4.03
CA ARG A 31 0.93 -4.75 -3.67
C ARG A 31 0.52 -3.69 -4.67
N VAL A 32 -0.78 -3.61 -4.92
CA VAL A 32 -1.36 -2.59 -5.80
C VAL A 32 -1.03 -1.18 -5.33
N MET A 33 -0.71 -0.28 -6.26
CA MET A 33 -0.28 1.08 -5.94
C MET A 33 -1.32 1.84 -5.10
N SER A 34 -2.61 1.62 -5.36
CA SER A 34 -3.72 2.19 -4.60
C SER A 34 -3.77 1.76 -3.13
N LEU A 35 -3.14 0.64 -2.77
CA LEU A 35 -3.00 0.21 -1.37
C LEU A 35 -1.80 0.87 -0.67
N CYS A 36 -0.78 1.27 -1.45
CA CYS A 36 0.51 1.69 -0.94
C CYS A 36 0.74 3.21 -1.02
N VAL A 37 -0.04 3.93 -1.83
CA VAL A 37 0.15 5.36 -2.11
C VAL A 37 -1.22 6.01 -2.17
N GLU A 38 -1.48 6.93 -1.24
CA GLU A 38 -2.40 8.10 -1.34
C GLU A 38 -2.94 8.52 0.03
N ASP A 39 -2.08 8.85 1.00
CA ASP A 39 -2.49 9.60 2.21
C ASP A 39 -3.43 8.90 3.22
N LEU A 40 -3.82 7.65 2.95
CA LEU A 40 -4.42 6.72 3.92
C LEU A 40 -3.71 5.38 3.73
N ASP A 41 -2.50 5.24 4.27
CA ASP A 41 -1.85 3.93 4.42
C ASP A 41 -2.78 3.06 5.27
N TYR A 42 -3.76 2.41 4.64
CA TYR A 42 -4.76 1.61 5.30
C TYR A 42 -4.07 0.51 6.11
N MET A 43 -2.98 -0.04 5.57
CA MET A 43 -2.15 -1.01 6.27
C MET A 43 -1.47 -0.39 7.50
N GLY A 44 -0.95 0.81 7.41
CA GLY A 44 -0.42 1.59 8.52
C GLY A 44 -1.46 1.91 9.58
N HIS A 45 -2.67 2.30 9.17
CA HIS A 45 -3.80 2.56 10.05
C HIS A 45 -4.28 1.29 10.76
N ILE A 46 -4.35 0.15 10.06
CA ILE A 46 -4.68 -1.15 10.65
C ILE A 46 -3.59 -1.61 11.61
N LYS A 47 -2.31 -1.41 11.29
CA LYS A 47 -1.21 -1.71 12.22
C LYS A 47 -1.29 -0.86 13.49
N LYS A 48 -1.55 0.44 13.36
CA LYS A 48 -1.72 1.36 14.48
C LYS A 48 -2.93 1.00 15.34
N LEU A 49 -4.05 0.64 14.71
CA LEU A 49 -5.24 0.12 15.39
C LEU A 49 -4.92 -1.16 16.18
N ASN A 50 -4.23 -2.12 15.57
CA ASN A 50 -3.81 -3.35 16.25
C ASN A 50 -2.88 -3.08 17.45
N GLU A 51 -2.02 -2.06 17.38
CA GLU A 51 -1.20 -1.66 18.51
C GLU A 51 -2.03 -1.11 19.67
N TYR A 52 -3.03 -0.27 19.38
CA TYR A 52 -3.97 0.23 20.41
C TYR A 52 -4.76 -0.92 21.06
N LEU A 53 -5.35 -1.81 20.25
CA LEU A 53 -6.12 -2.94 20.76
C LEU A 53 -5.25 -3.88 21.62
N ARG A 54 -3.98 -4.10 21.28
CA ARG A 54 -3.05 -4.87 22.11
C ARG A 54 -2.73 -4.20 23.44
N LYS A 55 -2.60 -2.88 23.46
CA LYS A 55 -2.36 -2.12 24.71
C LYS A 55 -3.55 -2.20 25.66
N ASP A 56 -4.77 -2.23 25.15
CA ASP A 56 -5.98 -2.32 25.98
C ASP A 56 -6.22 -3.73 26.54
N VAL A 57 -5.85 -4.79 25.79
CA VAL A 57 -5.89 -6.18 26.30
C VAL A 57 -4.95 -6.34 27.51
N VAL A 58 -3.73 -5.78 27.47
CA VAL A 58 -2.77 -5.86 28.57
C VAL A 58 -3.21 -5.07 29.82
N LYS A 59 -4.03 -4.02 29.64
CA LYS A 59 -4.58 -3.24 30.77
C LYS A 59 -5.83 -3.86 31.41
N ALA A 60 -6.56 -4.71 30.69
CA ALA A 60 -7.73 -5.39 31.21
C ALA A 60 -7.38 -6.64 32.05
N GLU A 61 -6.13 -7.11 31.95
CA GLU A 61 -5.60 -8.29 32.68
C GLU A 61 -4.77 -7.91 33.94
N LEU A 62 -4.75 -6.62 34.32
CA LEU A 62 -4.13 -6.07 35.55
C LEU A 62 -5.19 -5.43 36.45
#